data_AF-A0A6V7HB97-F1
#
_entry.id   AF-A0A6V7HB97-F1
#
_cell.length_a   1.000
_cell.length_b   1.000
_cell.length_c   1.000
_cell.angle_alpha   90.00
_cell.angle_beta   90.00
_cell.angle_gamma   90.00
#
_symmetry.space_group_name_H-M   'P 1'
#
loop_
_entity.id
_entity.type
_entity.pdbx_description
1 polymer ?
#
loop_
_entity_poly.entity_id
_entity_poly.type
_entity_poly.pdbx_seq_one_letter_code
_entity_poly.pdbx_strand_id
1 'polypeptide(L)'
;SENPVRLGEWVEVRVSRTGRLASLEVEDDPPQEILAPGAFTQLSLPLNLYLGGAPSTDMYSPKMKTTASFVGCIQTVILNRREIGILAEALGGVNVGNCGHACEARPCGDAECRPLRDRFTCRCRPGMPHPCPAPDDNTILDSSLVKPNGGTHYERSVPSFSGSESYLHYNDADTMKRYQPVDKS
;
A
#
# COMPACT_ATOMS: atom_id res chain seq x y z
N SER A 1 -19.76 -6.78 -9.27
CA SER A 1 -19.88 -6.19 -7.92
C SER A 1 -21.18 -5.44 -7.89
N GLU A 2 -21.96 -5.57 -6.82
CA GLU A 2 -23.18 -4.77 -6.65
C GLU A 2 -22.86 -3.32 -6.20
N ASN A 3 -21.64 -3.09 -5.67
CA ASN A 3 -21.09 -1.78 -5.36
C ASN A 3 -19.79 -1.55 -6.17
N PRO A 4 -19.80 -0.72 -7.24
CA PRO A 4 -18.58 -0.39 -7.96
C PRO A 4 -17.69 0.56 -7.15
N VAL A 5 -16.38 0.33 -7.18
CA VAL A 5 -15.38 1.21 -6.56
C VAL A 5 -15.37 2.55 -7.31
N ARG A 6 -15.38 3.66 -6.57
CA ARG A 6 -15.33 5.01 -7.15
C ARG A 6 -13.92 5.34 -7.59
N LEU A 7 -13.79 5.84 -8.81
CA LEU A 7 -12.50 6.26 -9.35
C LEU A 7 -12.06 7.57 -8.71
N GLY A 8 -10.75 7.70 -8.43
CA GLY A 8 -10.16 8.91 -7.85
C GLY A 8 -10.39 9.08 -6.35
N GLU A 9 -11.07 8.15 -5.70
CA GLU A 9 -11.24 8.12 -4.25
C GLU A 9 -10.34 7.04 -3.63
N TRP A 10 -9.84 7.31 -2.42
CA TRP A 10 -9.07 6.33 -1.68
C TRP A 10 -9.96 5.18 -1.21
N VAL A 11 -9.51 3.95 -1.47
CA VAL A 11 -10.15 2.72 -1.01
C VAL A 11 -9.12 1.81 -0.34
N GLU A 12 -9.53 1.24 0.79
CA GLU A 12 -8.85 0.19 1.53
C GLU A 12 -9.39 -1.16 1.08
N VAL A 13 -8.47 -2.07 0.76
CA VAL A 13 -8.80 -3.45 0.39
C VAL A 13 -8.05 -4.39 1.32
N ARG A 14 -8.77 -5.27 2.00
CA ARG A 14 -8.20 -6.29 2.88
C ARG A 14 -8.40 -7.66 2.25
N VAL A 15 -7.29 -8.40 2.12
CA VAL A 15 -7.30 -9.77 1.61
C VAL A 15 -6.65 -10.67 2.64
N SER A 16 -7.33 -11.76 2.98
CA SER A 16 -6.78 -12.78 3.88
C SER A 16 -7.02 -14.18 3.34
N ARG A 17 -6.17 -15.12 3.76
CA ARG A 17 -6.34 -16.54 3.47
C ARG A 17 -5.98 -17.39 4.68
N THR A 18 -6.91 -18.23 5.10
CA THR A 18 -6.72 -19.20 6.19
C THR A 18 -7.00 -20.60 5.64
N GLY A 19 -5.93 -21.38 5.44
CA GLY A 19 -6.00 -22.68 4.78
C GLY A 19 -6.54 -22.56 3.34
N ARG A 20 -7.76 -23.02 3.11
CA ARG A 20 -8.45 -22.91 1.80
C ARG A 20 -9.44 -21.76 1.72
N LEU A 21 -9.80 -21.15 2.85
CA LEU A 21 -10.74 -20.03 2.88
C LEU A 21 -9.98 -18.75 2.55
N ALA A 22 -10.37 -18.06 1.48
CA ALA A 22 -9.92 -16.72 1.16
C ALA A 22 -11.07 -15.74 1.40
N SER A 23 -10.75 -14.57 1.94
CA SER A 23 -11.70 -13.50 2.24
C SER A 23 -11.20 -12.18 1.65
N LEU A 24 -12.11 -11.44 1.03
CA LEU A 24 -11.89 -10.13 0.44
C LEU A 24 -12.89 -9.14 1.02
N GLU A 25 -12.38 -8.04 1.56
CA GLU A 25 -13.15 -6.95 2.15
C GLU A 25 -12.70 -5.64 1.51
N VAL A 26 -13.65 -4.75 1.22
CA VAL A 26 -13.42 -3.45 0.58
C VAL A 26 -14.08 -2.39 1.44
N GLU A 27 -13.30 -1.43 1.95
CA GLU A 27 -13.74 -0.51 3.02
C GLU A 27 -14.40 -1.25 4.20
N ASP A 28 -15.67 -0.97 4.47
CA ASP A 28 -16.48 -1.55 5.54
C ASP A 28 -17.59 -2.49 4.99
N ASP A 29 -17.51 -2.86 3.70
CA ASP A 29 -18.46 -3.81 3.10
C ASP A 29 -18.29 -5.22 3.70
N PRO A 30 -19.37 -6.01 3.82
CA PRO A 30 -19.27 -7.39 4.32
C PRO A 30 -18.27 -8.24 3.52
N PRO A 31 -17.38 -9.00 4.19
CA PRO A 31 -16.35 -9.78 3.52
C PRO A 31 -16.95 -10.82 2.58
N GLN A 32 -16.38 -10.92 1.40
CA GLN A 32 -16.71 -11.92 0.39
C GLN A 32 -15.74 -13.09 0.51
N GLU A 33 -16.27 -14.28 0.76
CA GLU A 33 -15.46 -15.47 1.02
C GLU A 33 -15.55 -16.51 -0.11
N ILE A 34 -14.42 -17.14 -0.41
CA ILE A 34 -14.33 -18.25 -1.36
C ILE A 34 -13.46 -19.38 -0.81
N LEU A 35 -13.78 -20.62 -1.20
CA LEU A 35 -12.96 -21.78 -0.89
C LEU A 35 -12.14 -22.19 -2.12
N ALA A 36 -10.83 -22.31 -1.92
CA ALA A 36 -9.93 -22.85 -2.94
C ALA A 36 -10.29 -24.32 -3.26
N PRO A 37 -10.31 -24.73 -4.54
CA PRO A 37 -10.61 -26.10 -4.94
C PRO A 37 -9.49 -27.07 -4.52
N GLY A 38 -9.83 -28.35 -4.38
CA GLY A 38 -8.88 -29.40 -3.98
C GLY A 38 -8.57 -29.42 -2.48
N ALA A 39 -7.63 -30.27 -2.05
CA ALA A 39 -7.34 -30.51 -0.64
C ALA A 39 -6.16 -29.69 -0.07
N PHE A 40 -5.40 -29.00 -0.94
CA PHE A 40 -4.20 -28.29 -0.53
C PHE A 40 -4.53 -27.02 0.25
N THR A 41 -4.00 -26.91 1.46
CA THR A 41 -4.11 -25.72 2.32
C THR A 41 -2.91 -24.79 2.19
N GLN A 42 -1.75 -25.32 1.81
CA GLN A 42 -0.51 -24.57 1.68
C GLN A 42 -0.48 -23.72 0.41
N LEU A 43 0.23 -22.60 0.49
CA LEU A 43 0.57 -21.73 -0.64
C LEU A 43 2.10 -21.58 -0.69
N SER A 44 2.65 -21.73 -1.88
CA SER A 44 4.07 -21.51 -2.19
C SER A 44 4.17 -20.40 -3.23
N LEU A 45 4.94 -19.35 -2.91
CA LEU A 45 5.15 -18.18 -3.76
C LEU A 45 6.65 -18.06 -4.02
N PRO A 46 7.22 -18.81 -4.97
CA PRO A 46 8.66 -18.82 -5.19
C PRO A 46 9.17 -17.59 -5.97
N LEU A 47 8.27 -16.76 -6.49
CA LEU A 47 8.58 -15.57 -7.27
C LEU A 47 8.54 -14.34 -6.39
N ASN A 48 9.23 -13.28 -6.83
CA ASN A 48 9.11 -11.96 -6.23
C ASN A 48 7.65 -11.51 -6.12
N LEU A 49 7.35 -10.73 -5.08
CA LEU A 49 6.08 -10.03 -4.97
C LEU A 49 6.09 -8.85 -5.94
N TYR A 50 5.03 -8.70 -6.73
CA TYR A 50 4.83 -7.55 -7.59
C TYR A 50 3.61 -6.73 -7.16
N LEU A 51 3.76 -5.40 -7.19
CA LEU A 51 2.72 -4.42 -6.87
C LEU A 51 2.44 -3.55 -8.09
N GLY A 52 1.18 -3.35 -8.44
CA GLY A 52 0.73 -2.53 -9.57
C GLY A 52 0.65 -3.28 -10.90
N GLY A 53 1.56 -4.19 -11.20
CA GLY A 53 1.59 -4.92 -12.46
C GLY A 53 2.64 -6.02 -12.42
N ALA A 54 3.08 -6.51 -13.59
CA ALA A 54 4.19 -7.44 -13.71
C ALA A 54 5.03 -7.14 -14.96
N PRO A 55 6.30 -7.56 -15.02
CA PRO A 55 7.19 -7.33 -16.15
C PRO A 55 6.74 -7.93 -17.49
N SER A 56 5.93 -8.99 -17.45
CA SER A 56 5.36 -9.62 -18.64
C SER A 56 4.01 -10.24 -18.31
N THR A 57 3.10 -10.22 -19.29
CA THR A 57 1.78 -10.85 -19.18
C THR A 57 1.87 -12.36 -18.99
N ASP A 58 2.97 -12.99 -19.39
CA ASP A 58 3.19 -14.44 -19.26
C ASP A 58 3.33 -14.88 -17.80
N MET A 59 3.61 -13.94 -16.90
CA MET A 59 3.66 -14.19 -15.46
C MET A 59 2.27 -14.30 -14.83
N TYR A 60 1.22 -13.88 -15.55
CA TYR A 60 -0.14 -13.93 -15.04
C TYR A 60 -0.72 -15.33 -15.13
N SER A 61 -1.43 -15.73 -14.08
CA SER A 61 -2.25 -16.93 -14.10
C SER A 61 -3.31 -16.85 -15.21
N PRO A 62 -3.52 -17.91 -16.01
CA PRO A 62 -4.60 -17.98 -17.01
C PRO A 62 -6.00 -17.77 -16.44
N LYS A 63 -6.15 -17.84 -15.10
CA LYS A 63 -7.42 -17.60 -14.39
C LYS A 63 -7.70 -16.13 -14.10
N MET A 64 -6.76 -15.21 -14.37
CA MET A 64 -6.98 -13.78 -14.17
C MET A 64 -8.00 -13.24 -15.18
N LYS A 65 -8.90 -12.39 -14.70
CA LYS A 65 -9.90 -11.72 -15.53
C LYS A 65 -9.34 -10.55 -16.34
N THR A 66 -8.19 -10.03 -15.93
CA THR A 66 -7.50 -8.90 -16.56
C THR A 66 -6.00 -9.06 -16.41
N THR A 67 -5.25 -8.63 -17.42
CA THR A 67 -3.78 -8.56 -17.44
C THR A 67 -3.29 -7.11 -17.53
N ALA A 68 -4.19 -6.14 -17.41
CA ALA A 68 -3.84 -4.73 -17.40
C ALA A 68 -3.14 -4.35 -16.09
N SER A 69 -2.09 -3.55 -16.19
CA SER A 69 -1.47 -2.92 -15.02
C SER A 69 -2.44 -1.95 -14.35
N PHE A 70 -2.31 -1.84 -13.03
CA PHE A 70 -2.98 -0.85 -12.22
C PHE A 70 -2.49 0.55 -12.57
N VAL A 71 -3.43 1.47 -12.76
CA VAL A 71 -3.14 2.90 -12.97
C VAL A 71 -3.80 3.67 -11.83
N GLY A 72 -2.99 4.38 -11.03
CA GLY A 72 -3.46 5.09 -9.85
C GLY A 72 -2.41 5.20 -8.76
N CYS A 73 -2.86 5.46 -7.53
CA CYS A 73 -2.00 5.70 -6.37
C CYS A 73 -2.13 4.57 -5.36
N ILE A 74 -1.01 4.15 -4.76
CA ILE A 74 -1.01 3.22 -3.62
C ILE A 74 -0.24 3.88 -2.49
N GLN A 75 -0.92 4.13 -1.38
CA GLN A 75 -0.32 4.86 -0.26
C GLN A 75 0.27 3.93 0.81
N THR A 76 -0.46 2.85 1.13
CA THR A 76 -0.10 1.95 2.23
C THR A 76 -0.26 0.51 1.78
N VAL A 77 0.74 -0.32 2.08
CA VAL A 77 0.67 -1.77 1.86
C VAL A 77 1.09 -2.46 3.14
N ILE A 78 0.22 -3.35 3.64
CA ILE A 78 0.46 -4.14 4.84
C ILE A 78 0.41 -5.61 4.44
N LEU A 79 1.50 -6.33 4.68
CA LEU A 79 1.63 -7.75 4.40
C LEU A 79 1.87 -8.50 5.71
N ASN A 80 1.01 -9.47 6.04
CA ASN A 80 1.12 -10.24 7.28
C ASN A 80 1.30 -9.39 8.55
N ARG A 81 0.56 -8.26 8.64
CA ARG A 81 0.62 -7.26 9.72
C ARG A 81 1.91 -6.42 9.78
N ARG A 82 2.74 -6.46 8.75
CA ARG A 82 3.91 -5.58 8.58
C ARG A 82 3.62 -4.59 7.47
N GLU A 83 3.65 -3.31 7.81
CA GLU A 83 3.66 -2.24 6.81
C GLU A 83 4.99 -2.28 6.05
N ILE A 84 4.92 -2.25 4.71
CA ILE A 84 6.09 -2.22 3.85
C ILE A 84 6.36 -0.80 3.37
N GLY A 85 7.62 -0.38 3.39
CA GLY A 85 8.03 0.85 2.71
C GLY A 85 7.96 0.67 1.20
N ILE A 86 6.85 1.06 0.57
CA ILE A 86 6.57 0.79 -0.86
C ILE A 86 7.76 1.18 -1.76
N LEU A 87 8.30 2.39 -1.61
CA LEU A 87 9.46 2.81 -2.39
C LEU A 87 10.80 2.39 -1.76
N ALA A 88 10.91 2.45 -0.43
CA ALA A 88 12.17 2.23 0.29
C ALA A 88 12.63 0.76 0.33
N GLU A 89 11.69 -0.18 0.25
CA GLU A 89 11.97 -1.63 0.29
C GLU A 89 11.87 -2.30 -1.08
N ALA A 90 11.48 -1.57 -2.13
CA ALA A 90 11.42 -2.12 -3.47
C ALA A 90 12.83 -2.43 -3.99
N LEU A 91 12.97 -3.59 -4.63
CA LEU A 91 14.19 -3.93 -5.38
C LEU A 91 14.33 -3.09 -6.66
N GLY A 92 13.22 -2.50 -7.12
CA GLY A 92 13.13 -1.70 -8.33
C GLY A 92 11.69 -1.68 -8.88
N GLY A 93 11.49 -0.94 -9.96
CA GLY A 93 10.20 -0.85 -10.64
C GLY A 93 10.26 -0.07 -11.94
N VAL A 94 9.14 -0.07 -12.65
CA VAL A 94 8.96 0.58 -13.96
C VAL A 94 7.69 1.43 -13.93
N ASN A 95 7.73 2.60 -14.57
CA ASN A 95 6.61 3.56 -14.67
C ASN A 95 5.97 3.94 -13.33
N VAL A 96 6.82 4.12 -12.31
CA VAL A 96 6.44 4.59 -10.97
C VAL A 96 6.82 6.06 -10.82
N GLY A 97 5.84 6.90 -10.55
CA GLY A 97 5.99 8.33 -10.31
C GLY A 97 5.55 8.72 -8.90
N ASN A 98 5.16 9.97 -8.74
CA ASN A 98 4.65 10.52 -7.49
C ASN A 98 3.22 11.06 -7.69
N CYS A 99 2.27 10.60 -6.87
CA CYS A 99 0.88 11.06 -6.89
C CYS A 99 0.68 12.46 -6.33
N GLY A 100 1.66 13.00 -5.60
CA GLY A 100 1.44 14.21 -4.83
C GLY A 100 0.78 13.89 -3.48
N HIS A 101 1.28 14.49 -2.41
CA HIS A 101 0.61 14.46 -1.12
C HIS A 101 1.01 15.66 -0.24
N ALA A 102 0.13 16.07 0.68
CA ALA A 102 0.39 17.19 1.61
C ALA A 102 1.69 17.01 2.42
N CYS A 103 2.12 15.76 2.65
CA CYS A 103 3.39 15.47 3.33
C CYS A 103 4.65 15.98 2.61
N GLU A 104 4.58 16.25 1.29
CA GLU A 104 5.72 16.72 0.51
C GLU A 104 6.22 18.09 0.94
N ALA A 105 5.32 18.97 1.40
CA ALA A 105 5.73 20.27 1.94
C ALA A 105 6.20 20.22 3.39
N ARG A 106 6.38 19.01 3.94
CA ARG A 106 6.86 18.79 5.32
C ARG A 106 6.04 19.54 6.38
N PRO A 107 4.70 19.36 6.44
CA PRO A 107 3.84 20.06 7.39
C PRO A 107 4.17 19.75 8.86
N CYS A 108 4.83 18.61 9.11
CA CYS A 108 5.27 18.19 10.44
C CYS A 108 6.66 18.73 10.83
N GLY A 109 7.29 19.57 10.01
CA GLY A 109 8.66 20.05 10.24
C GLY A 109 9.68 18.90 10.23
N ASP A 110 10.27 18.62 11.39
CA ASP A 110 11.23 17.52 11.59
C ASP A 110 10.58 16.23 12.10
N ALA A 111 9.31 16.29 12.50
CA ALA A 111 8.55 15.08 12.82
C ALA A 111 8.21 14.29 11.54
N GLU A 112 7.84 13.03 11.75
CA GLU A 112 7.55 12.12 10.66
C GLU A 112 6.12 12.32 10.16
N CYS A 113 5.98 12.81 8.93
CA CYS A 113 4.68 12.90 8.27
C CYS A 113 4.26 11.54 7.73
N ARG A 114 3.09 11.07 8.13
CA ARG A 114 2.47 9.83 7.68
C ARG A 114 1.22 10.17 6.86
N PRO A 115 1.20 9.83 5.56
CA PRO A 115 0.04 10.07 4.72
C PRO A 115 -1.10 9.14 5.13
N LEU A 116 -2.34 9.65 5.09
CA LEU A 116 -3.55 8.92 5.46
C LEU A 116 -4.68 9.36 4.55
N ARG A 117 -4.96 8.62 3.47
CA ARG A 117 -5.85 9.05 2.38
C ARG A 117 -5.48 10.47 1.94
N ASP A 118 -6.41 11.41 1.94
CA ASP A 118 -6.17 12.83 1.59
C ASP A 118 -5.65 13.69 2.76
N ARG A 119 -5.49 13.11 3.95
CA ARG A 119 -5.02 13.77 5.17
C ARG A 119 -3.63 13.25 5.57
N PHE A 120 -3.08 13.78 6.66
CA PHE A 120 -1.82 13.31 7.21
C PHE A 120 -1.87 13.27 8.74
N THR A 121 -0.97 12.51 9.34
CA THR A 121 -0.66 12.55 10.77
C THR A 121 0.83 12.78 10.98
N CYS A 122 1.19 13.44 12.08
CA CYS A 122 2.57 13.69 12.45
C CYS A 122 2.97 12.76 13.60
N ARG A 123 3.95 11.88 13.37
CA ARG A 123 4.52 11.02 14.41
C ARG A 123 5.77 11.66 15.00
N CYS A 124 5.66 12.03 16.27
CA CYS A 124 6.72 12.69 17.03
C CYS A 124 7.67 11.67 17.65
N ARG A 125 8.97 11.99 17.66
CA ARG A 125 9.95 11.24 18.44
C ARG A 125 10.10 11.87 19.82
N PRO A 126 10.24 11.07 20.89
CA PRO A 126 10.54 11.61 22.21
C PRO A 126 11.83 12.46 22.17
N GLY A 127 11.79 13.66 22.78
CA GLY A 127 12.95 14.56 22.90
C GLY A 127 13.10 15.63 21.81
N MET A 128 12.14 15.78 20.88
CA MET A 128 12.17 16.86 19.89
C MET A 128 11.71 18.19 20.51
N PRO A 129 12.48 19.30 20.38
CA PRO A 129 12.23 20.56 21.10
C PRO A 129 11.11 21.44 20.52
N HIS A 130 10.56 21.08 19.36
CA HIS A 130 9.50 21.84 18.71
C HIS A 130 8.13 21.22 19.04
N PRO A 131 7.10 22.05 19.27
CA PRO A 131 5.74 21.52 19.35
C PRO A 131 5.45 20.90 18.00
N CYS A 132 5.44 19.57 17.94
CA CYS A 132 4.55 18.92 17.01
C CYS A 132 3.18 19.58 17.21
N PRO A 133 2.43 19.94 16.15
CA PRO A 133 1.03 20.27 16.33
C PRO A 133 0.46 19.11 17.17
N ALA A 134 -0.02 19.44 18.37
CA ALA A 134 -0.64 18.45 19.22
C ALA A 134 -1.80 17.84 18.42
N PRO A 135 -2.20 16.58 18.69
CA PRO A 135 -3.35 15.97 18.06
C PRO A 135 -4.62 16.66 18.58
N ASP A 136 -4.80 17.92 18.19
CA ASP A 136 -5.93 18.75 18.50
C ASP A 136 -6.91 18.52 17.35
N ASP A 137 -7.81 17.58 17.61
CA ASP A 137 -9.15 17.43 17.07
C ASP A 137 -9.52 18.43 15.95
N ASN A 138 -9.60 17.93 14.71
CA ASN A 138 -10.18 18.60 13.53
C ASN A 138 -9.38 19.68 12.77
N THR A 139 -8.06 19.60 12.68
CA THR A 139 -7.37 20.35 11.61
C THR A 139 -7.46 19.60 10.28
N ILE A 140 -8.56 19.80 9.55
CA ILE A 140 -8.64 19.51 8.12
C ILE A 140 -7.74 20.51 7.41
N LEU A 141 -6.46 20.17 7.24
CA LEU A 141 -5.59 20.88 6.31
C LEU A 141 -5.85 20.31 4.91
N ASP A 142 -6.79 20.97 4.23
CA ASP A 142 -7.05 20.80 2.80
C ASP A 142 -5.72 20.91 2.03
N SER A 143 -5.46 19.90 1.20
CA SER A 143 -4.29 19.75 0.33
C SER A 143 -4.09 20.96 -0.60
N SER A 144 -5.13 21.78 -0.80
CA SER A 144 -5.13 23.01 -1.59
C SER A 144 -4.28 24.16 -1.02
N LEU A 145 -3.89 24.13 0.26
CA LEU A 145 -3.19 25.24 0.93
C LEU A 145 -1.66 25.10 0.94
N VAL A 146 -1.13 24.00 0.42
CA VAL A 146 0.27 23.63 0.55
C VAL A 146 1.02 23.89 -0.75
N LYS A 147 1.88 24.92 -0.77
CA LYS A 147 2.74 25.21 -1.95
C LYS A 147 3.86 24.17 -2.08
N PRO A 148 4.08 23.58 -3.27
CA PRO A 148 5.17 22.63 -3.48
C PRO A 148 6.51 23.36 -3.43
N ASN A 149 7.33 23.05 -2.42
CA ASN A 149 8.76 23.37 -2.47
C ASN A 149 9.47 22.24 -3.22
N GLY A 150 10.06 22.56 -4.37
CA GLY A 150 10.74 21.63 -5.28
C GLY A 150 12.05 21.08 -4.71
N GLY A 151 11.96 20.24 -3.69
CA GLY A 151 13.05 19.41 -3.18
C GLY A 151 12.83 17.94 -3.58
N THR A 152 13.89 17.28 -4.04
CA THR A 152 13.91 15.85 -4.37
C THR A 152 13.80 15.01 -3.08
N HIS A 153 12.59 14.73 -2.60
CA HIS A 153 12.34 13.88 -1.43
C HIS A 153 11.39 12.72 -1.76
N TYR A 154 11.88 11.78 -2.57
CA TYR A 154 11.17 10.52 -2.89
C TYR A 154 10.88 9.63 -1.67
N GLU A 155 11.52 9.89 -0.53
CA GLU A 155 11.44 9.05 0.68
C GLU A 155 10.07 9.11 1.38
N ARG A 156 9.19 10.05 1.01
CA ARG A 156 7.82 10.19 1.55
C ARG A 156 6.74 10.35 0.46
N SER A 157 7.12 10.11 -0.79
CA SER A 157 6.21 10.23 -1.93
C SER A 157 5.20 9.09 -1.94
N VAL A 158 3.95 9.41 -2.27
CA VAL A 158 2.93 8.40 -2.54
C VAL A 158 3.13 7.91 -3.98
N PRO A 159 3.49 6.64 -4.21
CA PRO A 159 3.80 6.18 -5.55
C PRO A 159 2.58 6.20 -6.47
N SER A 160 2.80 6.74 -7.68
CA SER A 160 1.84 6.67 -8.79
C SER A 160 2.24 5.56 -9.76
N PHE A 161 1.31 4.72 -10.17
CA PHE A 161 1.49 3.72 -11.22
C PHE A 161 0.81 4.21 -12.49
N SER A 162 1.52 4.17 -13.62
CA SER A 162 1.01 4.73 -14.88
C SER A 162 1.45 3.93 -16.10
N GLY A 163 0.63 3.91 -17.14
CA GLY A 163 0.93 3.17 -18.38
C GLY A 163 0.61 1.67 -18.28
N SER A 164 1.08 0.91 -19.29
CA SER A 164 0.74 -0.51 -19.45
C SER A 164 1.64 -1.48 -18.69
N GLU A 165 2.83 -1.03 -18.29
CA GLU A 165 3.86 -1.85 -17.62
C GLU A 165 4.36 -1.14 -16.36
N SER A 166 3.45 -0.87 -15.42
CA SER A 166 3.79 -0.22 -14.15
C SER A 166 3.83 -1.20 -13.01
N TYR A 167 5.00 -1.39 -12.41
CA TYR A 167 5.14 -2.28 -11.27
C TYR A 167 6.29 -1.88 -10.33
N LEU A 168 6.16 -2.28 -9.07
CA LEU A 168 7.26 -2.44 -8.13
C LEU A 168 7.42 -3.91 -7.80
N HIS A 169 8.64 -4.33 -7.47
CA HIS A 169 8.90 -5.71 -7.05
C HIS A 169 9.77 -5.82 -5.81
N TYR A 170 9.52 -6.87 -5.02
CA TYR A 170 10.12 -7.10 -3.70
C TYR A 170 10.56 -8.56 -3.56
N ASN A 171 11.57 -8.79 -2.72
CA ASN A 171 12.00 -10.14 -2.40
C ASN A 171 10.95 -10.86 -1.53
N ASP A 172 10.38 -11.96 -2.05
CA ASP A 172 9.37 -12.74 -1.32
C ASP A 172 9.87 -13.21 0.06
N ALA A 173 11.11 -13.69 0.16
CA ALA A 173 11.62 -14.26 1.40
C ALA A 173 11.70 -13.24 2.56
N ASP A 174 11.98 -11.98 2.24
CA ASP A 174 12.11 -10.91 3.22
C ASP A 174 10.77 -10.23 3.50
N THR A 175 9.97 -10.00 2.45
CA THR A 175 8.71 -9.25 2.52
C THR A 175 7.55 -10.11 3.01
N MET A 176 7.49 -11.38 2.61
CA MET A 176 6.40 -12.30 2.94
C MET A 176 6.69 -13.18 4.15
N LYS A 177 7.73 -12.86 4.98
CA LYS A 177 8.09 -13.59 6.21
C LYS A 177 6.82 -14.10 6.88
N ARG A 178 6.57 -15.41 6.70
CA ARG A 178 5.36 -16.04 7.18
C ARG A 178 5.37 -15.82 8.67
N TYR A 179 4.30 -15.26 9.21
CA TYR A 179 4.06 -15.39 10.62
C TYR A 179 3.93 -16.89 10.89
N GLN A 180 4.99 -17.53 11.36
CA GLN A 180 4.85 -18.77 12.10
C GLN A 180 4.05 -18.40 13.34
N PRO A 181 2.89 -19.03 13.59
CA PRO A 181 2.27 -18.90 14.89
C PRO A 181 3.35 -19.25 15.91
N VAL A 182 3.66 -18.32 16.81
CA VAL A 182 4.35 -18.69 18.04
C VAL A 182 3.42 -19.69 18.70
N ASP A 183 3.77 -20.98 18.65
CA ASP A 183 3.12 -21.99 19.47
C ASP A 183 3.19 -21.46 20.90
N LYS A 184 2.01 -21.11 21.44
CA LYS A 184 1.88 -20.84 22.87
C LYS A 184 2.17 -22.17 23.57
N SER A 185 3.41 -22.30 24.06
CA SER A 185 3.79 -23.29 25.06
C SER A 185 3.22 -22.89 26.43
#